data_AF-A0A7Y5EQT9-F1
#
_entry.id   AF-A0A7Y5EQT9-F1
#
_cell.length_a   1.000
_cell.length_b   1.000
_cell.length_c   1.000
_cell.angle_alpha   90.00
_cell.angle_beta   90.00
_cell.angle_gamma   90.00
#
_symmetry.space_group_name_H-M   'P 1'
#
loop_
_entity.id
_entity.type
_entity.pdbx_description
1 polymer ?
#
loop_
_entity_poly.entity_id
_entity_poly.type
_entity_poly.pdbx_seq_one_letter_code
_entity_poly.pdbx_strand_id
1 'polypeptide(L)'
;MKRTLFFALTSLALVGMACAQPPNMTPEMRKRMEAWTKFRDQHKNTQQLSGLVRGMARLQEEGKPLDAKQSKAVVAILEPLSKKPKLTQDDARKTQMALQKTLTAAQLNTISRARTQDRQRMGGGGGNSGGGGARPNGAPGGGNNRPGGAGGGQGRGMMDLDPAKLKDYNPFYTGAKPAASFLERGQNEFKQFLAELKKKAK
;
A
#
# COMPACT_ATOMS: atom_id res chain seq x y z
N MET A 1 80.25 4.03 -14.00
CA MET A 1 79.44 4.33 -15.20
C MET A 1 77.98 4.12 -14.86
N LYS A 2 77.13 5.09 -15.19
CA LYS A 2 75.70 5.16 -14.85
C LYS A 2 74.88 4.55 -16.00
N ARG A 3 73.81 3.82 -15.68
CA ARG A 3 72.49 3.85 -16.33
C ARG A 3 71.59 2.75 -15.75
N THR A 4 70.71 3.15 -14.84
CA THR A 4 69.61 2.31 -14.34
C THR A 4 68.32 2.96 -14.82
N LEU A 5 67.49 2.19 -15.52
CA LEU A 5 66.23 2.63 -16.10
C LEU A 5 65.28 1.46 -15.90
N PHE A 6 64.33 1.54 -14.98
CA PHE A 6 63.11 0.73 -15.01
C PHE A 6 61.94 1.44 -14.31
N PHE A 7 61.00 1.84 -15.16
CA PHE A 7 59.55 1.74 -15.10
C PHE A 7 58.75 2.15 -13.84
N ALA A 8 57.79 3.02 -14.15
CA ALA A 8 56.69 3.53 -13.36
C ALA A 8 55.80 2.43 -12.76
N LEU A 9 55.33 2.69 -11.53
CA LEU A 9 54.16 2.04 -10.96
C LEU A 9 53.17 3.13 -10.55
N THR A 10 52.18 3.34 -11.42
CA THR A 10 51.07 4.27 -11.21
C THR A 10 50.07 3.63 -10.26
N SER A 11 50.00 4.14 -9.03
CA SER A 11 49.07 3.68 -8.00
C SER A 11 47.62 3.98 -8.39
N LEU A 12 46.85 2.94 -8.67
CA LEU A 12 45.42 2.98 -8.94
C LEU A 12 44.67 3.39 -7.65
N ALA A 13 44.10 4.59 -7.62
CA ALA A 13 43.24 5.02 -6.53
C ALA A 13 41.89 4.27 -6.61
N LEU A 14 41.69 3.31 -5.70
CA LEU A 14 40.40 2.68 -5.43
C LEU A 14 39.48 3.72 -4.78
N VAL A 15 38.60 4.32 -5.58
CA VAL A 15 37.45 5.09 -5.08
C VAL A 15 36.48 4.09 -4.48
N GLY A 16 36.47 3.99 -3.15
CA GLY A 16 35.48 3.23 -2.40
C GLY A 16 34.10 3.81 -2.62
N MET A 17 33.29 3.14 -3.46
CA MET A 17 31.84 3.32 -3.44
C MET A 17 31.33 2.83 -2.08
N ALA A 18 31.09 3.76 -1.16
CA ALA A 18 30.29 3.51 0.03
C ALA A 18 28.84 3.24 -0.41
N CYS A 19 28.54 1.99 -0.76
CA CYS A 19 27.18 1.50 -0.81
C CYS A 19 26.58 1.71 0.59
N ALA A 20 25.57 2.58 0.70
CA ALA A 20 24.75 2.70 1.90
C ALA A 20 24.28 1.29 2.30
N GLN A 21 24.78 0.79 3.43
CA GLN A 21 24.38 -0.52 3.94
C GLN A 21 22.87 -0.51 4.17
N PRO A 22 22.11 -1.51 3.67
CA PRO A 22 20.71 -1.62 4.02
C PRO A 22 20.60 -1.68 5.56
N PRO A 23 19.62 -0.98 6.17
CA PRO A 23 19.48 -0.93 7.62
C PRO A 23 19.56 -2.36 8.18
N ASN A 24 20.46 -2.55 9.15
CA ASN A 24 20.82 -3.84 9.69
C ASN A 24 19.57 -4.46 10.37
N MET A 25 18.82 -5.28 9.64
CA MET A 25 17.58 -5.89 10.12
C MET A 25 17.88 -6.90 11.22
N THR A 26 17.32 -6.70 12.42
CA THR A 26 17.44 -7.67 13.50
C THR A 26 16.75 -8.99 13.12
N PRO A 27 17.17 -10.14 13.69
CA PRO A 27 16.50 -11.43 13.46
C PRO A 27 15.00 -11.40 13.78
N GLU A 28 14.60 -10.66 14.83
CA GLU A 28 13.19 -10.49 15.18
C GLU A 28 12.41 -9.70 14.13
N MET A 29 12.99 -8.61 13.59
CA MET A 29 12.37 -7.84 12.51
C MET A 29 12.20 -8.69 11.26
N ARG A 30 13.21 -9.52 10.91
CA ARG A 30 13.13 -10.44 9.77
C ARG A 30 11.98 -11.43 9.92
N LYS A 31 11.86 -12.07 11.10
CA LYS A 31 10.75 -12.98 11.40
C LYS A 31 9.39 -12.29 11.31
N ARG A 32 9.26 -11.06 11.80
CA ARG A 32 8.02 -10.25 11.68
C ARG A 32 7.69 -9.95 10.22
N MET A 33 8.67 -9.59 9.40
CA MET A 33 8.47 -9.35 7.96
C MET A 33 8.07 -10.61 7.19
N GLU A 34 8.67 -11.77 7.51
CA GLU A 34 8.29 -13.05 6.91
C GLU A 34 6.86 -13.45 7.31
N ALA A 35 6.50 -13.32 8.58
CA ALA A 35 5.15 -13.58 9.07
C ALA A 35 4.12 -12.65 8.40
N TRP A 36 4.47 -11.37 8.24
CA TRP A 36 3.64 -10.40 7.53
C TRP A 36 3.50 -10.72 6.05
N THR A 37 4.58 -11.16 5.40
CA THR A 37 4.56 -11.58 3.98
C THR A 37 3.62 -12.78 3.80
N LYS A 38 3.77 -13.80 4.63
CA LYS A 38 2.88 -14.98 4.62
C LYS A 38 1.43 -14.60 4.87
N PHE A 39 1.16 -13.75 5.86
CA PHE A 39 -0.17 -13.21 6.11
C PHE A 39 -0.71 -12.50 4.86
N ARG A 40 0.10 -11.69 4.19
CA ARG A 40 -0.34 -10.98 2.99
C ARG A 40 -0.68 -11.92 1.85
N ASP A 41 0.09 -12.98 1.66
CA ASP A 41 -0.16 -13.98 0.63
C ASP A 41 -1.44 -14.77 0.91
N GLN A 42 -1.64 -15.17 2.17
CA GLN A 42 -2.86 -15.87 2.62
C GLN A 42 -4.12 -15.00 2.50
N HIS A 43 -3.98 -13.68 2.59
CA HIS A 43 -5.09 -12.73 2.55
C HIS A 43 -5.16 -11.90 1.26
N LYS A 44 -4.62 -12.44 0.15
CA LYS A 44 -4.54 -11.73 -1.14
C LYS A 44 -5.90 -11.27 -1.67
N ASN A 45 -6.95 -12.10 -1.63
CA ASN A 45 -8.28 -11.71 -2.13
C ASN A 45 -8.93 -10.67 -1.21
N THR A 46 -8.73 -10.78 0.11
CA THR A 46 -9.17 -9.75 1.06
C THR A 46 -8.53 -8.40 0.73
N GLN A 47 -7.22 -8.36 0.45
CA GLN A 47 -6.54 -7.13 0.06
C GLN A 47 -7.02 -6.58 -1.28
N GLN A 48 -7.28 -7.45 -2.26
CA GLN A 48 -7.84 -7.03 -3.55
C GLN A 48 -9.22 -6.40 -3.38
N LEU A 49 -10.08 -7.01 -2.56
CA LEU A 49 -11.40 -6.48 -2.21
C LEU A 49 -11.30 -5.16 -1.46
N SER A 50 -10.44 -5.03 -0.44
CA SER A 50 -10.25 -3.75 0.28
C SER A 50 -9.70 -2.66 -0.62
N GLY A 51 -8.83 -3.00 -1.58
CA GLY A 51 -8.37 -2.08 -2.60
C GLY A 51 -9.49 -1.63 -3.55
N LEU A 52 -10.38 -2.56 -3.94
CA LEU A 52 -11.55 -2.25 -4.77
C LEU A 52 -12.51 -1.31 -4.04
N VAL A 53 -12.89 -1.63 -2.80
CA VAL A 53 -13.82 -0.83 -1.98
C VAL A 53 -13.28 0.58 -1.72
N ARG A 54 -12.01 0.72 -1.34
CA ARG A 54 -11.40 2.06 -1.19
C ARG A 54 -11.34 2.84 -2.50
N GLY A 55 -11.07 2.15 -3.62
CA GLY A 55 -11.14 2.77 -4.93
C GLY A 55 -12.55 3.25 -5.29
N MET A 56 -13.59 2.50 -4.91
CA MET A 56 -14.98 2.89 -5.11
C MET A 56 -15.35 4.16 -4.33
N ALA A 57 -14.84 4.32 -3.10
CA ALA A 57 -15.05 5.55 -2.33
C ALA A 57 -14.49 6.80 -3.05
N ARG A 58 -13.41 6.65 -3.82
CA ARG A 58 -12.78 7.75 -4.58
C ARG A 58 -13.42 8.03 -5.93
N LEU A 59 -14.34 7.19 -6.39
CA LEU A 59 -14.99 7.40 -7.68
C LEU A 59 -15.70 8.75 -7.77
N GLN A 60 -16.20 9.26 -6.64
CA GLN A 60 -16.83 10.57 -6.58
C GLN A 60 -15.83 11.70 -6.83
N GLU A 61 -14.64 11.64 -6.25
CA GLU A 61 -13.55 12.63 -6.45
C GLU A 61 -13.05 12.63 -7.90
N GLU A 62 -13.10 11.48 -8.56
CA GLU A 62 -12.66 11.27 -9.94
C GLU A 62 -13.77 11.54 -10.98
N GLY A 63 -14.90 12.11 -10.58
CA GLY A 63 -16.01 12.46 -11.48
C GLY A 63 -16.76 11.26 -12.08
N LYS A 64 -16.60 10.06 -11.51
CA LYS A 64 -17.30 8.84 -11.94
C LYS A 64 -18.11 8.18 -10.81
N PRO A 65 -18.94 8.94 -10.09
CA PRO A 65 -19.62 8.43 -8.91
C PRO A 65 -20.52 7.22 -9.24
N LEU A 66 -20.77 6.37 -8.25
CA LEU A 66 -21.78 5.30 -8.37
C LEU A 66 -23.17 5.93 -8.50
N ASP A 67 -24.01 5.46 -9.42
CA ASP A 67 -25.41 5.90 -9.44
C ASP A 67 -26.23 5.24 -8.30
N ALA A 68 -27.52 5.60 -8.17
CA ALA A 68 -28.38 5.05 -7.12
C ALA A 68 -28.58 3.54 -7.22
N LYS A 69 -28.72 2.99 -8.44
CA LYS A 69 -28.91 1.56 -8.70
C LYS A 69 -27.63 0.79 -8.35
N GLN A 70 -26.47 1.29 -8.76
CA GLN A 70 -25.17 0.76 -8.40
C GLN A 70 -24.96 0.82 -6.89
N SER A 71 -25.27 1.95 -6.25
CA SER A 71 -25.12 2.12 -4.79
C SER A 71 -25.96 1.10 -4.03
N LYS A 72 -27.22 0.88 -4.44
CA LYS A 72 -28.12 -0.13 -3.85
C LYS A 72 -27.56 -1.55 -4.01
N ALA A 73 -27.04 -1.90 -5.19
CA ALA A 73 -26.44 -3.20 -5.45
C ALA A 73 -25.17 -3.41 -4.59
N VAL A 74 -24.33 -2.38 -4.48
CA VAL A 74 -23.10 -2.43 -3.69
C VAL A 74 -23.40 -2.58 -2.19
N VAL A 75 -24.41 -1.88 -1.66
CA VAL A 75 -24.86 -2.07 -0.27
C VAL A 75 -25.29 -3.51 -0.03
N ALA A 76 -26.12 -4.08 -0.92
CA ALA A 76 -26.58 -5.47 -0.79
C ALA A 76 -25.43 -6.49 -0.78
N ILE A 77 -24.34 -6.20 -1.50
CA ILE A 77 -23.15 -7.06 -1.54
C ILE A 77 -22.26 -6.89 -0.29
N LEU A 78 -22.07 -5.65 0.19
CA LEU A 78 -21.12 -5.33 1.26
C LEU A 78 -21.69 -5.45 2.67
N GLU A 79 -23.00 -5.27 2.85
CA GLU A 79 -23.66 -5.32 4.16
C GLU A 79 -23.55 -6.69 4.87
N PRO A 80 -23.62 -7.84 4.17
CA PRO A 80 -23.33 -9.13 4.80
C PRO A 80 -21.90 -9.23 5.35
N LEU A 81 -20.93 -8.56 4.73
CA LEU A 81 -19.53 -8.58 5.18
C LEU A 81 -19.32 -7.74 6.44
N SER A 82 -20.11 -6.69 6.65
CA SER A 82 -19.98 -5.84 7.85
C SER A 82 -20.37 -6.55 9.15
N LYS A 83 -21.18 -7.61 9.02
CA LYS A 83 -21.71 -8.40 10.15
C LYS A 83 -20.85 -9.63 10.48
N LYS A 84 -19.96 -10.04 9.57
CA LYS A 84 -19.12 -11.23 9.76
C LYS A 84 -17.81 -10.86 10.45
N PRO A 85 -17.44 -11.48 11.58
CA PRO A 85 -16.15 -11.18 12.22
C PRO A 85 -14.97 -11.65 11.36
N LYS A 86 -15.12 -12.75 10.61
CA LYS A 86 -14.08 -13.34 9.77
C LYS A 86 -14.46 -13.32 8.29
N LEU A 87 -13.50 -12.99 7.42
CA LEU A 87 -13.67 -13.02 5.96
C LEU A 87 -12.79 -14.11 5.34
N THR A 88 -13.42 -15.10 4.71
CA THR A 88 -12.70 -16.16 3.98
C THR A 88 -12.18 -15.64 2.64
N GLN A 89 -11.14 -16.26 2.08
CA GLN A 89 -10.62 -15.88 0.77
C GLN A 89 -11.62 -16.15 -0.38
N ASP A 90 -12.47 -17.16 -0.23
CA ASP A 90 -13.54 -17.45 -1.19
C ASP A 90 -14.67 -16.43 -1.13
N ASP A 91 -15.09 -16.05 0.08
CA ASP A 91 -16.07 -14.97 0.25
C ASP A 91 -15.53 -13.65 -0.33
N ALA A 92 -14.26 -13.34 -0.06
CA ALA A 92 -13.60 -12.16 -0.60
C ALA A 92 -13.59 -12.16 -2.14
N ARG A 93 -13.21 -13.28 -2.76
CA ARG A 93 -13.23 -13.45 -4.23
C ARG A 93 -14.62 -13.33 -4.81
N LYS A 94 -15.62 -14.02 -4.24
CA LYS A 94 -17.02 -13.97 -4.68
C LYS A 94 -17.58 -12.55 -4.59
N THR A 95 -17.32 -11.86 -3.48
CA THR A 95 -17.73 -10.47 -3.28
C THR A 95 -17.05 -9.55 -4.30
N GLN A 96 -15.74 -9.70 -4.51
CA GLN A 96 -15.00 -8.92 -5.49
C GLN A 96 -15.59 -9.06 -6.89
N MET A 97 -15.89 -10.29 -7.33
CA MET A 97 -16.52 -10.54 -8.63
C MET A 97 -17.93 -9.92 -8.71
N ALA A 98 -18.73 -10.03 -7.65
CA ALA A 98 -20.05 -9.42 -7.59
C ALA A 98 -19.97 -7.90 -7.72
N LEU A 99 -19.05 -7.24 -6.99
CA LEU A 99 -18.82 -5.80 -7.10
C LEU A 99 -18.35 -5.41 -8.50
N GLN A 100 -17.41 -6.12 -9.09
CA GLN A 100 -16.92 -5.81 -10.45
C GLN A 100 -18.06 -5.83 -11.49
N LYS A 101 -19.04 -6.73 -11.35
CA LYS A 101 -20.22 -6.78 -12.23
C LYS A 101 -21.18 -5.60 -12.07
N THR A 102 -21.15 -4.91 -10.91
CA THR A 102 -21.99 -3.71 -10.69
C THR A 102 -21.38 -2.44 -11.27
N LEU A 103 -20.07 -2.45 -11.53
CA LEU A 103 -19.30 -1.29 -11.95
C LEU A 103 -19.18 -1.25 -13.48
N THR A 104 -19.15 -0.04 -14.03
CA THR A 104 -18.84 0.15 -15.46
C THR A 104 -17.34 -0.03 -15.71
N ALA A 105 -16.97 -0.35 -16.95
CA ALA A 105 -15.56 -0.41 -17.37
C ALA A 105 -14.82 0.92 -17.06
N ALA A 106 -15.50 2.06 -17.25
CA ALA A 106 -14.94 3.37 -16.96
C ALA A 106 -14.61 3.57 -15.46
N GLN A 107 -15.48 3.09 -14.56
CA GLN A 107 -15.25 3.12 -13.11
C GLN A 107 -14.14 2.15 -12.70
N LEU A 108 -14.13 0.93 -13.24
CA LEU A 108 -13.07 -0.06 -12.98
C LEU A 108 -11.69 0.46 -13.40
N ASN A 109 -11.60 1.13 -14.56
CA ASN A 109 -10.36 1.75 -15.03
C ASN A 109 -9.92 2.90 -14.12
N THR A 110 -10.84 3.74 -13.64
CA THR A 110 -10.54 4.79 -12.68
C THR A 110 -10.01 4.21 -11.36
N ILE A 111 -10.65 3.18 -10.83
CA ILE A 111 -10.19 2.47 -9.62
C ILE A 111 -8.78 1.88 -9.83
N SER A 112 -8.56 1.22 -10.97
CA SER A 112 -7.25 0.62 -11.27
C SER A 112 -6.13 1.68 -11.31
N ARG A 113 -6.38 2.83 -11.95
CA ARG A 113 -5.44 3.96 -11.99
C ARG A 113 -5.16 4.53 -10.60
N ALA A 114 -6.20 4.81 -9.81
CA ALA A 114 -6.06 5.32 -8.45
C ALA A 114 -5.22 4.37 -7.57
N ARG A 115 -5.45 3.06 -7.69
CA ARG A 115 -4.67 2.04 -6.95
C ARG A 115 -3.21 1.93 -7.39
N THR A 116 -2.91 2.28 -8.63
CA THR A 116 -1.53 2.30 -9.14
C THR A 116 -0.82 3.57 -8.66
N GLN A 117 -1.50 4.72 -8.70
CA GLN A 117 -0.97 5.98 -8.16
C GLN A 117 -0.69 5.90 -6.66
N ASP A 118 -1.60 5.28 -5.88
CA ASP A 118 -1.36 5.05 -4.44
C ASP A 118 -0.10 4.23 -4.18
N ARG A 119 0.12 3.19 -4.97
CA ARG A 119 1.33 2.35 -4.89
C ARG A 119 2.58 3.14 -5.25
N GLN A 120 2.51 4.02 -6.25
CA GLN A 120 3.63 4.88 -6.63
C GLN A 120 3.94 5.94 -5.56
N ARG A 121 2.91 6.50 -4.91
CA ARG A 121 3.07 7.50 -3.83
C ARG A 121 3.59 6.90 -2.53
N MET A 122 3.19 5.67 -2.19
CA MET A 122 3.69 4.95 -1.02
C MET A 122 5.02 4.22 -1.26
N GLY A 123 5.42 4.05 -2.53
CA GLY A 123 6.61 3.34 -2.97
C GLY A 123 7.81 4.23 -3.32
N GLY A 124 7.89 5.44 -2.77
CA GLY A 124 9.08 6.30 -2.86
C GLY A 124 10.21 5.77 -1.96
N GLY A 125 10.77 4.60 -2.30
CA GLY A 125 11.92 4.02 -1.61
C GLY A 125 11.84 2.49 -1.50
N GLY A 126 12.31 1.79 -2.53
CA GLY A 126 12.74 0.39 -2.43
C GLY A 126 11.80 -0.66 -3.05
N GLY A 127 12.26 -1.31 -4.13
CA GLY A 127 11.78 -2.65 -4.49
C GLY A 127 11.47 -2.92 -5.97
N ASN A 128 12.53 -3.02 -6.77
CA ASN A 128 12.70 -3.88 -7.96
C ASN A 128 11.94 -3.60 -9.29
N SER A 129 12.74 -3.14 -10.26
CA SER A 129 12.75 -3.52 -11.69
C SER A 129 11.55 -3.19 -12.58
N GLY A 130 11.74 -2.15 -13.41
CA GLY A 130 10.96 -1.92 -14.62
C GLY A 130 11.27 -0.59 -15.30
N GLY A 131 12.39 -0.53 -16.02
CA GLY A 131 12.57 0.38 -17.17
C GLY A 131 12.95 1.82 -16.84
N GLY A 132 14.12 2.23 -17.29
CA GLY A 132 14.55 3.62 -17.31
C GLY A 132 13.58 4.51 -18.08
N GLY A 133 13.34 5.69 -17.52
CA GLY A 133 12.70 6.81 -18.19
C GLY A 133 13.42 8.06 -17.74
N ALA A 134 14.22 8.62 -18.63
CA ALA A 134 14.96 9.86 -18.46
C ALA A 134 14.05 10.96 -17.89
N ARG A 135 14.57 11.73 -16.93
CA ARG A 135 14.13 13.12 -16.77
C ARG A 135 15.13 13.99 -17.54
N PRO A 136 14.85 14.38 -18.80
CA PRO A 136 15.60 15.44 -19.44
C PRO A 136 15.11 16.80 -18.88
N ASN A 137 16.07 17.70 -18.68
CA ASN A 137 15.92 19.11 -18.28
C ASN A 137 15.54 19.43 -16.82
N GLY A 138 16.48 20.08 -16.13
CA GLY A 138 16.23 21.47 -15.75
C GLY A 138 16.59 21.88 -14.33
N ALA A 139 17.71 22.61 -14.23
CA ALA A 139 18.06 23.68 -13.28
C ALA A 139 18.73 23.33 -11.93
N PRO A 140 19.88 23.96 -11.62
CA PRO A 140 20.46 24.04 -10.29
C PRO A 140 19.92 25.27 -9.55
N GLY A 141 19.56 25.14 -8.27
CA GLY A 141 19.47 26.31 -7.39
C GLY A 141 18.37 26.27 -6.34
N GLY A 142 18.82 26.46 -5.08
CA GLY A 142 18.15 27.29 -4.09
C GLY A 142 16.99 26.67 -3.32
N GLY A 143 17.15 26.46 -2.02
CA GLY A 143 16.01 26.11 -1.16
C GLY A 143 16.34 25.85 0.30
N ASN A 144 16.58 26.92 1.04
CA ASN A 144 16.32 27.11 2.47
C ASN A 144 16.89 26.13 3.51
N ASN A 145 17.74 26.71 4.36
CA ASN A 145 17.87 26.39 5.79
C ASN A 145 16.53 25.98 6.42
N ARG A 146 16.41 24.71 6.81
CA ARG A 146 15.61 24.34 7.99
C ARG A 146 16.56 23.68 9.01
N PRO A 147 16.65 24.21 10.24
CA PRO A 147 17.47 23.63 11.29
C PRO A 147 16.90 22.27 11.74
N GLY A 148 17.81 21.35 12.05
CA GLY A 148 17.64 20.04 12.70
C GLY A 148 16.23 19.60 13.08
N GLY A 149 15.72 18.60 12.36
CA GLY A 149 14.71 17.68 12.86
C GLY A 149 15.37 16.36 13.24
N ALA A 150 15.67 16.18 14.53
CA ALA A 150 15.95 14.87 15.10
C ALA A 150 14.75 13.92 14.87
N GLY A 151 15.02 12.65 14.60
CA GLY A 151 14.05 11.57 14.77
C GLY A 151 13.13 11.29 13.58
N GLY A 152 13.70 10.88 12.44
CA GLY A 152 12.93 10.21 11.39
C GLY A 152 12.50 8.83 11.86
N GLY A 153 11.27 8.71 12.38
CA GLY A 153 10.65 7.48 12.89
C GLY A 153 10.53 6.35 11.87
N GLN A 154 11.65 5.73 11.53
CA GLN A 154 11.73 4.47 10.81
C GLN A 154 11.53 3.34 11.82
N GLY A 155 10.31 3.12 12.28
CA GLY A 155 10.06 1.98 13.18
C GLY A 155 8.67 1.88 13.78
N ARG A 156 7.96 2.99 13.98
CA ARG A 156 6.65 2.95 14.69
C ARG A 156 5.51 2.38 13.85
N GLY A 157 5.62 2.36 12.52
CA GLY A 157 4.57 1.84 11.63
C GLY A 157 4.56 0.31 11.47
N MET A 158 5.67 -0.37 11.76
CA MET A 158 5.77 -1.84 11.67
C MET A 158 5.61 -2.54 13.02
N MET A 159 5.59 -1.80 14.14
CA MET A 159 5.59 -2.36 15.50
C MET A 159 4.31 -3.12 15.86
N ASP A 160 3.19 -2.89 15.17
CA ASP A 160 1.89 -3.53 15.44
C ASP A 160 1.46 -4.58 14.39
N LEU A 161 2.35 -4.94 13.46
CA LEU A 161 2.08 -5.97 12.44
C LEU A 161 2.28 -7.37 13.02
N ASP A 162 1.50 -7.71 14.04
CA ASP A 162 1.45 -9.05 14.60
C ASP A 162 0.28 -9.84 13.97
N PRO A 163 0.56 -10.79 13.05
CA PRO A 163 -0.49 -11.60 12.43
C PRO A 163 -1.28 -12.44 13.42
N ALA A 164 -0.75 -12.75 14.61
CA ALA A 164 -1.47 -13.50 15.64
C ALA A 164 -2.72 -12.75 16.13
N LYS A 165 -2.69 -11.41 16.11
CA LYS A 165 -3.84 -10.55 16.43
C LYS A 165 -4.90 -10.51 15.32
N LEU A 166 -4.65 -11.18 14.18
CA LEU A 166 -5.46 -11.11 12.95
C LEU A 166 -6.14 -12.45 12.58
N LYS A 167 -6.27 -13.38 13.53
CA LYS A 167 -6.87 -14.72 13.29
C LYS A 167 -8.27 -14.70 12.65
N ASP A 168 -9.06 -13.68 12.99
CA ASP A 168 -10.41 -13.44 12.46
C ASP A 168 -10.42 -12.17 11.59
N TYR A 169 -9.42 -12.03 10.72
CA TYR A 169 -9.27 -10.81 9.93
C TYR A 169 -10.45 -10.59 8.97
N ASN A 170 -11.22 -9.54 9.24
CA ASN A 170 -12.13 -8.93 8.29
C ASN A 170 -12.00 -7.39 8.37
N PRO A 171 -11.44 -6.72 7.34
CA PRO A 171 -11.32 -5.26 7.34
C PRO A 171 -12.67 -4.53 7.20
N PHE A 172 -13.74 -5.24 6.90
CA PHE A 172 -15.09 -4.70 6.73
C PHE A 172 -15.97 -4.89 7.96
N TYR A 173 -15.55 -5.68 8.96
CA TYR A 173 -16.37 -5.93 10.13
C TYR A 173 -16.61 -4.64 10.92
N THR A 174 -17.87 -4.36 11.29
CA THR A 174 -18.25 -3.11 11.95
C THR A 174 -18.67 -3.25 13.41
N GLY A 175 -18.76 -4.50 13.92
CA GLY A 175 -19.33 -4.78 15.24
C GLY A 175 -18.44 -4.37 16.41
N ALA A 176 -17.21 -4.89 16.48
CA ALA A 176 -16.27 -4.59 17.56
C ALA A 176 -15.04 -3.81 17.06
N LYS A 177 -14.47 -2.98 17.94
CA LYS A 177 -13.19 -2.30 17.68
C LYS A 177 -12.10 -3.36 17.42
N PRO A 178 -11.27 -3.22 16.38
CA PRO A 178 -10.27 -4.22 16.07
C PRO A 178 -9.15 -4.17 17.09
N ALA A 179 -8.60 -5.33 17.44
CA ALA A 179 -7.46 -5.44 18.36
C ALA A 179 -6.19 -4.75 17.81
N ALA A 180 -6.10 -4.58 16.50
CA ALA A 180 -5.00 -3.89 15.84
C ALA A 180 -5.41 -2.45 15.44
N SER A 181 -4.67 -1.46 15.94
CA SER A 181 -4.90 -0.02 15.73
C SER A 181 -4.96 0.36 14.24
N PHE A 182 -4.14 -0.25 13.40
CA PHE A 182 -4.11 0.04 11.96
C PHE A 182 -5.40 -0.35 11.23
N LEU A 183 -6.22 -1.24 11.78
CA LEU A 183 -7.51 -1.64 11.21
C LEU A 183 -8.64 -0.68 11.56
N GLU A 184 -8.51 0.07 12.65
CA GLU A 184 -9.57 0.97 13.13
C GLU A 184 -9.90 2.03 12.09
N ARG A 185 -8.86 2.65 11.49
CA ARG A 185 -9.03 3.61 10.40
C ARG A 185 -9.79 3.01 9.21
N GLY A 186 -9.38 1.82 8.77
CA GLY A 186 -10.01 1.15 7.62
C GLY A 186 -11.48 0.78 7.88
N GLN A 187 -11.81 0.32 9.09
CA GLN A 187 -13.19 0.03 9.48
C GLN A 187 -14.03 1.30 9.56
N ASN A 188 -13.49 2.40 10.06
CA ASN A 188 -14.19 3.69 10.12
C ASN A 188 -14.45 4.26 8.71
N GLU A 189 -13.45 4.22 7.82
CA GLU A 189 -13.61 4.58 6.41
C GLU A 189 -14.70 3.72 5.73
N PHE A 190 -14.71 2.42 6.01
CA PHE A 190 -15.73 1.52 5.48
C PHE A 190 -17.15 1.81 6.02
N LYS A 191 -17.27 2.10 7.33
CA LYS A 191 -18.54 2.49 7.95
C LYS A 191 -19.12 3.74 7.29
N GLN A 192 -18.28 4.76 7.09
CA GLN A 192 -18.66 6.01 6.42
C GLN A 192 -19.11 5.75 4.98
N PHE A 193 -18.30 4.99 4.22
CA PHE A 193 -18.63 4.62 2.85
C PHE A 193 -19.97 3.88 2.74
N LEU A 194 -20.22 2.87 3.58
CA LEU A 194 -21.51 2.18 3.61
C LEU A 194 -22.69 3.11 3.92
N ALA A 195 -22.51 4.06 4.84
CA ALA A 195 -23.54 5.02 5.18
C ALA A 195 -23.85 5.97 4.01
N GLU A 196 -22.83 6.44 3.28
CA GLU A 196 -23.01 7.26 2.09
C GLU A 196 -23.72 6.51 0.97
N LEU A 197 -23.34 5.26 0.71
CA LEU A 197 -24.03 4.43 -0.27
C LEU A 197 -25.51 4.22 0.11
N LYS A 198 -25.80 3.99 1.39
CA LYS A 198 -27.18 3.85 1.88
C LYS A 198 -28.00 5.14 1.69
N LYS A 199 -27.38 6.32 1.85
CA LYS A 199 -28.04 7.60 1.55
C LYS A 199 -28.34 7.74 0.06
N LYS A 200 -27.41 7.33 -0.80
CA LYS A 200 -27.52 7.42 -2.26
C LYS A 200 -28.43 6.36 -2.90
N ALA A 201 -28.64 5.24 -2.19
CA ALA A 201 -29.50 4.14 -2.62
C ALA A 201 -31.00 4.39 -2.35
N LYS A 202 -31.33 5.48 -1.64
CA LYS A 202 -32.70 5.97 -1.44
C LYS A 202 -33.11 6.85 -2.62
#